data_AF-A0A3A0CIF8-F1
#
_entry.id   AF-A0A3A0CIF8-F1
#
_cell.length_a   1.000
_cell.length_b   1.000
_cell.length_c   1.000
_cell.angle_alpha   90.00
_cell.angle_beta   90.00
_cell.angle_gamma   90.00
#
_symmetry.space_group_name_H-M   'P 1'
#
loop_
_entity.id
_entity.type
_entity.pdbx_description
1 polymer ?
#
loop_
_entity_poly.entity_id
_entity_poly.type
_entity_poly.pdbx_seq_one_letter_code
_entity_poly.pdbx_strand_id
1 'polypeptide(L)'
;MNTRPIPGWSGYLAADTGEIVSAKAGRPLKPWRNKGAHHVYLVVELYAAGASCRFYVHRLVCAAFHGDRLADPVAQVDHIDGDTLNNAPGNLRWTDAQGNRANQRRGAEVSA
;
A
#
# COMPACT_ATOMS: atom_id res chain seq x y z
N MET A 1 9.23 0.45 -15.85
CA MET A 1 8.89 0.07 -14.47
C MET A 1 10.01 0.54 -13.58
N ASN A 2 9.78 1.61 -12.85
CA ASN A 2 10.72 2.09 -11.84
C ASN A 2 10.38 1.44 -10.50
N THR A 3 11.42 1.00 -9.77
CA THR A 3 11.26 0.37 -8.46
C THR A 3 12.02 1.15 -7.39
N ARG A 4 11.51 1.11 -6.16
CA ARG A 4 12.14 1.71 -4.98
C ARG A 4 12.23 0.69 -3.85
N PRO A 5 13.30 0.72 -3.03
CA PRO A 5 13.41 -0.15 -1.87
C PRO A 5 12.31 0.16 -0.87
N ILE A 6 11.75 -0.88 -0.27
CA ILE A 6 10.80 -0.73 0.83
C ILE A 6 11.60 -0.53 2.12
N PRO A 7 11.38 0.58 2.87
CA PRO A 7 12.05 0.84 4.12
C PRO A 7 11.90 -0.33 5.11
N GLY A 8 13.01 -0.76 5.72
CA GLY A 8 13.04 -1.90 6.65
C GLY A 8 12.93 -3.29 6.00
N TRP A 9 12.73 -3.40 4.68
CA TRP A 9 12.50 -4.66 3.96
C TRP A 9 13.43 -4.80 2.74
N SER A 10 14.73 -4.93 2.96
CA SER A 10 15.77 -4.93 1.91
C SER A 10 15.65 -6.01 0.83
N GLY A 11 14.90 -7.08 1.08
CA GLY A 11 14.61 -8.13 0.10
C GLY A 11 13.49 -7.80 -0.89
N TYR A 12 12.86 -6.62 -0.76
CA TYR A 12 11.64 -6.26 -1.46
C TYR A 12 11.66 -4.82 -1.97
N LEU A 13 11.01 -4.62 -3.12
CA LEU A 13 10.88 -3.34 -3.79
C LEU A 13 9.40 -3.03 -4.02
N ALA A 14 9.04 -1.75 -4.08
CA ALA A 14 7.76 -1.30 -4.59
C ALA A 14 7.93 -0.74 -6.00
N ALA A 15 7.05 -1.10 -6.92
CA ALA A 15 7.04 -0.59 -8.28
C ALA A 15 6.11 0.62 -8.44
N ASP A 16 6.40 1.45 -9.44
CA ASP A 16 5.55 2.56 -9.87
C ASP A 16 4.17 2.14 -10.42
N THR A 17 4.01 0.84 -10.71
CA THR A 17 2.73 0.20 -11.05
C THR A 17 1.88 -0.17 -9.83
N GLY A 18 2.42 -0.02 -8.61
CA GLY A 18 1.74 -0.41 -7.37
C GLY A 18 1.96 -1.86 -6.94
N GLU A 19 2.90 -2.57 -7.59
CA GLU A 19 3.25 -3.96 -7.27
C GLU A 19 4.39 -4.04 -6.25
N ILE A 20 4.41 -5.12 -5.46
CA ILE A 20 5.55 -5.47 -4.59
C ILE A 20 6.40 -6.51 -5.30
N VAL A 21 7.68 -6.23 -5.49
CA VAL A 21 8.61 -7.05 -6.26
C VAL A 21 9.65 -7.67 -5.32
N SER A 22 9.94 -8.96 -5.50
CA SER A 22 11.07 -9.58 -4.82
C SER A 22 12.38 -9.07 -5.43
N ALA A 23 13.25 -8.46 -4.62
CA ALA A 23 14.56 -8.01 -5.08
C ALA A 23 15.44 -9.19 -5.53
N LYS A 24 15.28 -10.37 -4.90
CA LYS A 24 16.01 -11.60 -5.23
C LYS A 24 15.55 -12.20 -6.56
N ALA A 25 14.25 -12.28 -6.77
CA ALA A 25 13.68 -12.99 -7.92
C ALA A 25 13.34 -12.06 -9.11
N GLY A 26 13.37 -10.74 -8.90
CA GLY A 26 13.05 -9.74 -9.92
C GLY A 26 11.60 -9.76 -10.41
N ARG A 27 10.68 -10.43 -9.69
CA ARG A 27 9.28 -10.61 -10.11
C ARG A 27 8.30 -10.11 -9.04
N PRO A 28 7.10 -9.66 -9.43
CA PRO A 28 6.03 -9.33 -8.50
C PRO A 28 5.68 -10.51 -7.59
N LEU A 29 5.41 -10.20 -6.32
CA LEU A 29 4.76 -11.11 -5.40
C LEU A 29 3.29 -11.26 -5.81
N LYS A 30 2.69 -12.40 -5.47
CA LYS A 30 1.26 -12.63 -5.68
C LYS A 30 0.50 -12.11 -4.44
N PRO A 31 -0.20 -10.97 -4.51
CA PRO A 31 -1.03 -10.52 -3.42
C PRO A 31 -2.33 -11.34 -3.33
N TRP A 32 -3.02 -11.23 -2.20
CA TRP A 32 -4.40 -11.67 -2.04
C TRP A 32 -5.27 -10.55 -1.47
N ARG A 33 -6.58 -10.67 -1.65
CA ARG A 33 -7.55 -9.73 -1.07
C ARG A 33 -7.78 -10.06 0.41
N ASN A 34 -7.73 -9.06 1.28
CA ASN A 34 -8.16 -9.25 2.67
C ASN A 34 -9.67 -9.52 2.76
N LYS A 35 -10.13 -10.02 3.91
CA LYS A 35 -11.56 -10.25 4.20
C LYS A 35 -12.19 -9.02 4.87
N GLY A 36 -12.06 -7.85 4.25
CA GLY A 36 -12.66 -6.62 4.78
C GLY A 36 -14.16 -6.53 4.47
N ALA A 37 -14.98 -6.20 5.46
CA ALA A 37 -16.43 -6.07 5.30
C ALA A 37 -16.85 -4.83 4.48
N HIS A 38 -16.06 -3.75 4.55
CA HIS A 38 -16.38 -2.47 3.90
C HIS A 38 -15.34 -2.04 2.86
N HIS A 39 -14.09 -2.47 3.01
CA HIS A 39 -13.00 -2.15 2.09
C HIS A 39 -12.11 -3.37 1.87
N VAL A 40 -11.80 -3.65 0.60
CA VAL A 40 -10.99 -4.79 0.19
C VAL A 40 -9.62 -4.31 -0.27
N TYR A 41 -8.57 -4.71 0.44
CA TYR A 41 -7.19 -4.32 0.12
C TYR A 41 -6.37 -5.53 -0.33
N LEU A 42 -5.37 -5.26 -1.16
CA LEU A 42 -4.33 -6.24 -1.47
C LEU A 42 -3.33 -6.37 -0.31
N VAL A 43 -3.00 -7.61 0.02
CA VAL A 43 -2.07 -8.00 1.09
C VAL A 43 -0.98 -8.88 0.49
N VAL A 44 0.24 -8.72 0.99
CA VAL A 44 1.38 -9.60 0.73
C VAL A 44 2.00 -10.06 2.04
N GLU A 45 2.75 -11.16 1.98
CA GLU A 45 3.58 -11.65 3.08
C GLU A 45 5.05 -11.41 2.73
N LEU A 46 5.75 -10.68 3.61
CA LEU A 46 7.18 -10.42 3.49
C LEU A 46 7.93 -11.30 4.50
N TYR A 47 9.08 -11.83 4.09
CA TYR A 47 9.91 -12.71 4.90
C TYR A 47 11.23 -12.03 5.23
N ALA A 48 11.62 -12.03 6.51
CA ALA A 48 12.90 -11.54 6.98
C ALA A 48 13.36 -12.38 8.17
N ALA A 49 14.66 -12.73 8.19
CA ALA A 49 15.29 -13.46 9.29
C ALA A 49 14.54 -14.74 9.77
N GLY A 50 13.93 -15.49 8.83
CA GLY A 50 13.20 -16.72 9.13
C GLY A 50 11.76 -16.52 9.65
N ALA A 51 11.31 -15.27 9.80
CA ALA A 51 9.93 -14.93 10.14
C ALA A 51 9.21 -14.29 8.96
N SER A 52 7.87 -14.37 8.97
CA SER A 52 7.01 -13.73 7.99
C SER A 52 6.10 -12.69 8.65
N CYS A 53 5.79 -11.62 7.93
CA CYS A 53 4.86 -10.59 8.38
C CYS A 53 3.98 -10.11 7.22
N ARG A 54 2.71 -9.86 7.53
CA ARG A 54 1.70 -9.47 6.54
C ARG A 54 1.63 -7.95 6.42
N PHE A 55 1.57 -7.46 5.20
CA PHE A 55 1.48 -6.04 4.89
C PHE A 55 0.43 -5.75 3.84
N TYR A 56 -0.25 -4.62 3.97
CA TYR A 56 -1.05 -4.06 2.89
C TYR A 56 -0.15 -3.49 1.80
N VAL A 57 -0.46 -3.80 0.55
CA VAL A 57 0.32 -3.37 -0.62
C VAL A 57 0.40 -1.84 -0.68
N HIS A 58 -0.73 -1.14 -0.53
CA HIS A 58 -0.76 0.32 -0.55
C HIS A 58 0.18 0.97 0.48
N ARG A 59 0.34 0.37 1.67
CA ARG A 59 1.22 0.92 2.72
C ARG A 59 2.68 0.80 2.34
N LEU A 60 3.08 -0.34 1.77
CA LEU A 60 4.45 -0.58 1.30
C LEU A 60 4.80 0.33 0.13
N VAL A 61 3.90 0.48 -0.84
CA VAL A 61 4.10 1.38 -1.98
C VAL A 61 4.21 2.82 -1.51
N CYS A 62 3.26 3.28 -0.67
CA CYS A 62 3.29 4.64 -0.13
C CYS A 62 4.57 4.91 0.67
N ALA A 63 5.05 3.95 1.47
CA ALA A 63 6.30 4.09 2.21
C ALA A 63 7.53 4.26 1.31
N ALA A 64 7.60 3.49 0.21
CA ALA A 64 8.73 3.54 -0.71
C ALA A 64 8.77 4.82 -1.56
N PHE A 65 7.61 5.40 -1.90
CA PHE A 65 7.52 6.56 -2.79
C PHE A 65 7.32 7.90 -2.06
N HIS A 66 6.62 7.90 -0.92
CA HIS A 66 6.21 9.09 -0.18
C HIS A 66 6.80 9.21 1.23
N GLY A 67 7.82 8.39 1.53
CA GLY A 67 8.54 8.39 2.80
C GLY A 67 7.99 7.39 3.80
N ASP A 68 8.87 6.90 4.67
CA ASP A 68 8.54 5.86 5.64
C ASP A 68 7.69 6.40 6.79
N ARG A 69 6.47 5.88 6.90
CA ARG A 69 5.59 6.08 8.05
C ARG A 69 4.99 4.75 8.52
N LEU A 70 5.61 3.61 8.19
CA LEU A 70 5.07 2.28 8.50
C LEU A 70 4.87 2.06 10.01
N ALA A 71 5.76 2.61 10.83
CA ALA A 71 5.70 2.53 12.29
C ALA A 71 4.82 3.63 12.93
N ASP A 72 4.34 4.61 12.17
CA ASP A 72 3.48 5.68 12.70
C ASP A 72 2.05 5.14 12.92
N PRO A 73 1.55 5.10 14.16
CA PRO A 73 0.25 4.51 14.49
C PRO A 73 -0.93 5.36 14.01
N VAL A 74 -0.73 6.65 13.73
CA VAL A 74 -1.80 7.53 13.22
C VAL A 74 -1.79 7.67 11.69
N ALA A 75 -0.70 7.26 11.03
CA ALA A 75 -0.58 7.30 9.59
C ALA A 75 -1.50 6.27 8.91
N GLN A 76 -2.39 6.77 8.06
CA GLN A 76 -3.20 5.99 7.14
C GLN A 76 -2.79 6.30 5.71
N VAL A 77 -3.08 5.39 4.79
CA VAL A 77 -2.95 5.66 3.36
C VAL A 77 -4.34 5.89 2.79
N ASP A 78 -4.48 6.97 2.04
CA ASP A 78 -5.67 7.31 1.29
C ASP A 78 -5.43 7.00 -0.19
N HIS A 79 -6.42 6.37 -0.82
CA HIS A 79 -6.52 6.16 -2.25
C HIS A 79 -7.32 7.34 -2.82
N ILE A 80 -6.64 8.21 -3.57
CA ILE A 80 -7.18 9.49 -4.04
C ILE A 80 -8.45 9.28 -4.88
N ASP A 81 -8.46 8.27 -5.74
CA ASP A 81 -9.61 7.89 -6.57
C ASP A 81 -10.70 7.07 -5.84
N GLY A 82 -10.46 6.67 -4.59
CA GLY A 82 -11.34 5.80 -3.82
C GLY A 82 -11.26 4.31 -4.18
N ASP A 83 -10.53 3.90 -5.21
CA ASP A 83 -10.31 2.50 -5.56
C ASP A 83 -9.17 1.90 -4.74
N THR A 84 -9.55 1.13 -3.72
CA THR A 84 -8.63 0.42 -2.82
C THR A 84 -7.68 -0.59 -3.49
N LEU A 85 -7.91 -0.93 -4.77
CA LEU A 85 -7.06 -1.82 -5.55
C LEU A 85 -6.08 -1.08 -6.46
N ASN A 86 -6.29 0.22 -6.71
CA ASN A 86 -5.37 1.06 -7.46
C ASN A 86 -4.22 1.55 -6.57
N ASN A 87 -3.17 0.72 -6.47
CA ASN A 87 -2.04 0.98 -5.58
C ASN A 87 -0.91 1.79 -6.25
N ALA A 88 -1.13 2.40 -7.41
CA ALA A 88 -0.10 3.22 -8.06
C ALA A 88 0.32 4.36 -7.13
N PRO A 89 1.62 4.69 -6.98
CA PRO A 89 2.08 5.72 -6.04
C PRO A 89 1.40 7.08 -6.26
N GLY A 90 1.13 7.46 -7.50
CA GLY A 90 0.43 8.71 -7.83
C GLY A 90 -1.02 8.77 -7.33
N ASN A 91 -1.63 7.62 -7.02
CA ASN A 91 -2.96 7.49 -6.44
C ASN A 91 -2.93 7.39 -4.90
N LEU A 92 -1.75 7.30 -4.27
CA LEU A 92 -1.61 7.09 -2.83
C LEU A 92 -1.06 8.35 -2.15
N ARG A 93 -1.55 8.62 -0.94
CA ARG A 93 -0.95 9.61 -0.04
C ARG A 93 -1.04 9.18 1.42
N TRP A 94 -0.07 9.60 2.22
CA TRP A 94 -0.21 9.54 3.67
C TRP A 94 -1.24 10.55 4.15
N THR A 95 -2.06 10.13 5.10
CA THR A 95 -3.08 10.96 5.76
C THR A 95 -3.27 10.47 7.20
N ASP A 96 -4.21 11.08 7.91
CA ASP A 96 -4.72 10.58 9.18
C ASP A 96 -6.15 10.03 9.02
N ALA A 97 -6.72 9.55 10.13
CA ALA A 97 -8.06 9.00 10.14
C ALA A 97 -9.15 10.03 9.74
N GLN A 98 -8.95 11.32 10.01
CA GLN A 98 -9.93 12.35 9.66
C GLN A 98 -9.88 12.65 8.16
N GLY A 99 -8.69 12.83 7.61
CA GLY A 99 -8.46 13.07 6.19
C GLY A 99 -8.95 11.90 5.32
N ASN A 100 -8.68 10.65 5.74
CA ASN A 100 -9.14 9.46 5.03
C ASN A 100 -10.68 9.42 4.93
N ARG A 101 -11.39 9.63 6.06
CA ARG A 101 -12.86 9.66 6.07
C ARG A 101 -13.45 10.79 5.21
N ALA A 102 -12.78 11.94 5.16
CA ALA A 102 -13.24 13.06 4.34
C ALA A 102 -13.19 12.72 2.84
N ASN A 103 -12.15 12.00 2.39
CA ASN A 103 -12.04 11.57 0.99
C ASN A 103 -13.13 10.55 0.63
N GLN A 104 -13.38 9.57 1.51
CA GLN A 104 -14.43 8.56 1.31
C GLN A 104 -15.83 9.18 1.13
N ARG A 105 -16.14 10.25 1.88
CA ARG A 105 -17.41 10.98 1.75
C ARG A 105 -17.54 11.66 0.39
N ARG A 106 -16.46 12.29 -0.09
CA ARG A 106 -16.46 12.97 -1.40
C ARG A 106 -16.70 11.98 -2.55
N GLY A 107 -16.10 10.79 -2.51
CA GLY A 107 -16.35 9.76 -3.54
C GLY A 107 -17.80 9.26 -3.57
N ALA A 108 -18.45 9.18 -2.41
CA ALA A 108 -19.86 8.80 -2.30
C ALA A 108 -20.82 9.87 -2.84
N GLU A 109 -20.51 11.16 -2.63
CA GLU A 109 -21.36 12.28 -3.08
C GLU A 109 -21.32 12.51 -4.60
N VAL A 110 -20.22 12.17 -5.28
CA VAL A 110 -20.06 12.34 -6.73
C VAL A 110 -20.65 11.17 -7.53
N SER A 111 -20.99 10.07 -6.86
CA SER A 111 -21.55 8.85 -7.47
C SER A 111 -23.07 8.71 -7.28
N ALA A 112 -23.75 9.77 -6.81
CA ALA A 112 -25.18 9.80 -6.51
C ALA A 112 -25.98 10.61 -7.54
#